data_AF-H2D744-F1
#
_entry.id   AF-H2D744-F1
#
_cell.length_a   1.000
_cell.length_b   1.000
_cell.length_c   1.000
_cell.angle_alpha   90.00
_cell.angle_beta   90.00
_cell.angle_gamma   90.00
#
_symmetry.space_group_name_H-M   'P 1'
#
loop_
_entity.id
_entity.type
_entity.pdbx_description
1 polymer ?
#
loop_
_entity_poly.entity_id
_entity_poly.type
_entity_poly.pdbx_seq_one_letter_code
_entity_poly.pdbx_strand_id
1 'polypeptide(L)'
;MYIKNKRMERLHAREVVLFKKKYRGEATEAELVELKELSCIKSIHSFLTYSSGNEEVLLEKYFDHIQDWKGDWHDCPAQNAIDELGEDRVRELFKEEVKYFNEHAVIYPCSVVGSEGELYHTVAYI
;
A
#
# COMPACT_ATOMS: atom_id res chain seq x y z
N MET A 1 -12.46 6.87 -19.09
CA MET A 1 -11.02 6.99 -19.37
C MET A 1 -10.31 6.66 -18.06
N TYR A 2 -9.70 5.48 -17.92
CA TYR A 2 -8.90 5.16 -16.72
C TYR A 2 -7.62 5.98 -16.78
N ILE A 3 -7.50 7.01 -15.94
CA ILE A 3 -6.26 7.77 -15.87
C ILE A 3 -5.26 6.88 -15.14
N LYS A 4 -4.21 6.47 -15.85
CA LYS A 4 -3.12 5.68 -15.29
C LYS A 4 -2.40 6.51 -14.23
N ASN A 5 -2.22 5.95 -13.03
CA ASN A 5 -1.44 6.58 -11.97
C ASN A 5 0.04 6.62 -12.35
N LYS A 6 0.44 7.71 -13.02
CA LYS A 6 1.81 7.93 -13.51
C LYS A 6 2.86 7.87 -12.39
N ARG A 7 2.50 8.19 -11.14
CA ARG A 7 3.41 8.07 -10.00
C ARG A 7 3.71 6.61 -9.71
N MET A 8 2.68 5.77 -9.61
CA MET A 8 2.87 4.34 -9.36
C MET A 8 3.62 3.63 -10.49
N GLU A 9 3.41 4.02 -11.74
CA GLU A 9 4.20 3.51 -12.86
C GLU A 9 5.69 3.85 -12.72
N ARG A 10 6.02 5.08 -12.29
CA ARG A 10 7.41 5.50 -12.04
C ARG A 10 8.04 4.79 -10.84
N LEU A 11 7.29 4.68 -9.73
CA LEU A 11 7.75 3.98 -8.54
C LEU A 11 8.02 2.49 -8.84
N HIS A 12 7.12 1.84 -9.58
CA HIS A 12 7.33 0.46 -10.02
C HIS A 12 8.53 0.31 -10.95
N ALA A 13 8.72 1.22 -11.91
CA ALA A 13 9.90 1.19 -12.78
C ALA A 13 11.20 1.32 -11.96
N ARG A 14 11.22 2.18 -10.94
CA ARG A 14 12.37 2.35 -10.04
C ARG A 14 12.61 1.10 -9.19
N GLU A 15 11.58 0.53 -8.60
CA GLU A 15 11.62 -0.71 -7.84
C GLU A 15 12.24 -1.85 -8.68
N VAL A 16 11.82 -2.02 -9.94
CA VAL A 16 12.37 -3.04 -10.84
C VAL A 16 13.87 -2.84 -11.09
N VAL A 17 14.34 -1.60 -11.21
CA VAL A 17 15.77 -1.30 -11.37
C VAL A 17 16.54 -1.68 -10.10
N LEU A 18 16.06 -1.25 -8.94
CA LEU A 18 16.70 -1.51 -7.65
C LEU A 18 16.71 -3.00 -7.32
N PHE A 19 15.63 -3.71 -7.63
CA PHE A 19 15.54 -5.16 -7.46
C PHE A 19 16.62 -5.87 -8.29
N LYS A 20 16.78 -5.49 -9.57
CA LYS A 20 17.86 -6.05 -10.41
C LYS A 20 19.25 -5.80 -9.84
N LYS A 21 19.50 -4.59 -9.32
CA LYS A 21 20.78 -4.26 -8.67
C LYS A 21 21.01 -5.10 -7.40
N LYS A 22 20.00 -5.27 -6.56
CA LYS A 22 20.06 -6.12 -5.35
C LYS A 22 20.50 -7.54 -5.70
N TYR A 23 19.88 -8.16 -6.71
CA TYR A 23 20.23 -9.53 -7.13
C TYR A 23 21.63 -9.66 -7.72
N ARG A 24 22.17 -8.58 -8.29
CA ARG A 24 23.54 -8.56 -8.83
C ARG A 24 24.60 -8.21 -7.78
N GLY A 25 24.20 -7.85 -6.56
CA GLY A 25 25.11 -7.34 -5.53
C GLY A 25 25.66 -5.94 -5.84
N GLU A 26 24.96 -5.17 -6.69
CA GLU A 26 25.38 -3.83 -7.15
C GLU A 26 24.67 -2.70 -6.40
N ALA A 27 23.68 -3.02 -5.56
CA ALA A 27 22.89 -2.03 -4.83
C ALA A 27 23.68 -1.44 -3.66
N THR A 28 23.66 -0.12 -3.52
CA THR A 28 24.16 0.56 -2.31
C THR A 28 23.21 0.34 -1.13
N GLU A 29 23.67 0.59 0.10
CA GLU A 29 22.80 0.55 1.28
C GLU A 29 21.60 1.49 1.16
N ALA A 30 21.82 2.72 0.65
CA ALA A 30 20.75 3.68 0.41
C ALA A 30 19.74 3.17 -0.64
N GLU A 31 20.20 2.48 -1.68
CA GLU A 31 19.34 1.87 -2.69
C GLU A 31 18.54 0.68 -2.14
N LEU A 32 19.08 -0.05 -1.16
CA LEU A 32 18.35 -1.11 -0.47
C LEU A 32 17.27 -0.54 0.45
N VAL A 33 17.54 0.57 1.14
CA VAL A 33 16.52 1.29 1.93
C VAL A 33 15.44 1.84 1.01
N GLU A 34 15.80 2.48 -0.10
CA GLU A 34 14.84 2.97 -1.10
C GLU A 34 13.96 1.84 -1.63
N LEU A 35 14.51 0.66 -1.90
CA LEU A 35 13.72 -0.49 -2.35
C LEU A 35 12.69 -0.96 -1.32
N LYS A 36 13.04 -0.94 -0.02
CA LYS A 36 12.12 -1.27 1.07
C LYS A 36 11.01 -0.23 1.18
N GLU A 37 11.34 1.06 1.09
CA GLU A 37 10.35 2.14 1.10
C GLU A 37 9.38 2.05 -0.09
N LEU A 38 9.88 1.77 -1.29
CA LEU A 38 9.02 1.55 -2.47
C LEU A 38 8.07 0.35 -2.30
N SER A 39 8.55 -0.73 -1.67
CA SER A 39 7.72 -1.89 -1.37
C SER A 39 6.63 -1.54 -0.35
N CYS A 40 6.98 -0.77 0.70
CA CYS A 40 6.05 -0.26 1.69
C CYS A 40 4.97 0.61 1.04
N ILE A 41 5.35 1.60 0.22
CA ILE A 41 4.44 2.50 -0.49
C ILE A 41 3.44 1.71 -1.35
N LYS A 42 3.91 0.68 -2.08
CA LYS A 42 3.02 -0.18 -2.87
C LYS A 42 2.05 -0.98 -2.01
N SER A 43 2.50 -1.49 -0.86
CA SER A 43 1.63 -2.18 0.10
C SER A 43 0.54 -1.25 0.62
N ILE A 44 0.90 -0.04 1.03
CA ILE A 44 -0.04 0.99 1.50
C ILE A 44 -1.06 1.32 0.39
N HIS A 45 -0.60 1.58 -0.83
CA HIS A 45 -1.48 1.87 -1.95
C HIS A 45 -2.46 0.73 -2.25
N SER A 46 -2.00 -0.53 -2.18
CA SER A 46 -2.86 -1.70 -2.31
C SER A 46 -3.91 -1.74 -1.20
N PHE A 47 -3.49 -1.54 0.05
CA PHE A 47 -4.39 -1.50 1.21
C PHE A 47 -5.46 -0.42 1.08
N LEU A 48 -5.08 0.81 0.71
CA LEU A 48 -6.01 1.93 0.50
C LEU A 48 -6.99 1.68 -0.65
N THR A 49 -6.64 0.82 -1.60
CA THR A 49 -7.54 0.48 -2.71
C THR A 49 -8.72 -0.39 -2.27
N TYR A 50 -8.54 -1.19 -1.22
CA TYR A 50 -9.55 -2.12 -0.72
C TYR A 50 -10.16 -1.71 0.62
N SER A 51 -9.62 -0.67 1.26
CA SER A 51 -10.05 -0.22 2.57
C SER A 51 -10.85 1.07 2.50
N SER A 52 -11.75 1.24 3.46
CA SER A 52 -12.53 2.47 3.63
C SER A 52 -12.50 2.92 5.09
N GLY A 53 -12.56 4.24 5.28
CA GLY A 53 -12.45 4.91 6.57
C GLY A 53 -11.87 6.31 6.44
N ASN A 54 -11.87 7.07 7.53
CA ASN A 54 -11.03 8.26 7.65
C ASN A 54 -9.57 7.85 7.91
N GLU A 55 -8.65 8.81 7.94
CA GLU A 55 -7.22 8.54 8.14
C GLU A 55 -6.92 7.72 9.40
N GLU A 56 -7.58 8.03 10.53
CA GLU A 56 -7.38 7.31 11.80
C GLU A 56 -7.81 5.85 11.70
N VAL A 57 -9.00 5.58 11.16
CA VAL A 57 -9.52 4.22 10.96
C VAL A 57 -8.65 3.43 9.98
N LEU A 58 -8.16 4.08 8.93
CA LEU A 58 -7.26 3.44 7.96
C LEU A 58 -5.91 3.11 8.60
N LEU A 59 -5.39 4.00 9.44
CA LEU A 59 -4.15 3.79 10.17
C LEU A 59 -4.29 2.61 11.14
N GLU A 60 -5.34 2.57 11.96
CA GLU A 60 -5.59 1.44 12.88
C GLU A 60 -5.64 0.12 12.10
N LYS A 61 -6.47 0.04 11.05
CA LYS A 61 -6.59 -1.16 10.22
C LYS A 61 -5.29 -1.63 9.56
N TYR A 62 -4.37 -0.70 9.24
CA TYR A 62 -3.10 -1.05 8.60
C TYR A 62 -2.07 -1.59 9.60
N PHE A 63 -2.17 -1.18 10.87
CA PHE A 63 -1.24 -1.57 11.94
C PHE A 63 -1.79 -2.63 12.90
N ASP A 64 -3.08 -2.92 12.85
CA ASP A 64 -3.72 -3.94 13.68
C ASP A 64 -3.69 -5.33 13.03
N HIS A 65 -3.64 -6.34 13.89
CA HIS A 65 -3.77 -7.74 13.49
C HIS A 65 -5.11 -7.94 12.80
N ILE A 66 -5.11 -8.71 11.72
CA ILE A 66 -6.33 -8.98 10.96
C ILE A 66 -6.83 -10.38 11.29
N GLN A 67 -8.15 -10.51 11.42
CA GLN A 67 -8.79 -11.80 11.53
C GLN A 67 -9.30 -12.22 10.15
N ASP A 68 -9.01 -13.44 9.73
CA ASP A 68 -9.54 -13.96 8.47
C ASP A 68 -10.99 -14.48 8.62
N TRP A 69 -11.56 -14.95 7.50
CA TRP A 69 -12.93 -15.46 7.44
C TRP A 69 -13.18 -16.72 8.29
N LYS A 70 -12.12 -17.41 8.72
CA LYS A 70 -12.21 -18.58 9.62
C LYS A 70 -12.10 -18.18 11.09
N GLY A 71 -11.79 -16.92 11.37
CA GLY A 71 -11.53 -16.45 12.72
C GLY A 71 -10.06 -16.57 13.15
N ASP A 72 -9.14 -16.91 12.23
CA ASP A 72 -7.72 -17.01 12.55
C ASP A 72 -7.07 -15.62 12.51
N TRP A 73 -6.25 -15.32 13.53
CA TRP A 73 -5.52 -14.04 13.61
C TRP A 73 -4.22 -14.12 12.82
N HIS A 74 -3.96 -13.07 12.03
CA HIS A 74 -2.74 -12.88 11.25
C HIS A 74 -2.07 -11.56 11.63
N ASP A 75 -0.77 -11.47 11.34
CA ASP A 75 0.00 -10.25 11.50
C ASP A 75 -0.65 -9.08 10.73
N CYS A 76 -0.37 -7.86 11.19
CA CYS A 76 -0.93 -6.68 10.54
C CYS A 76 -0.39 -6.49 9.12
N PRO A 77 -1.13 -5.79 8.23
CA PRO A 77 -0.67 -5.49 6.87
C PRO A 77 0.68 -4.77 6.82
N ALA A 78 1.01 -3.99 7.85
CA ALA A 78 2.26 -3.26 7.97
C ALA A 78 3.46 -4.12 8.43
N GLN A 79 3.26 -5.33 8.95
CA GLN A 79 4.28 -6.07 9.73
C GLN A 79 5.61 -6.22 8.99
N ASN A 80 5.58 -6.69 7.74
CA ASN A 80 6.79 -6.85 6.92
C ASN A 80 7.56 -5.53 6.74
N ALA A 81 6.84 -4.41 6.58
CA ALA A 81 7.48 -3.10 6.43
C ALA A 81 8.03 -2.58 7.77
N ILE A 82 7.36 -2.88 8.88
CA ILE A 82 7.82 -2.54 10.23
C ILE A 82 9.14 -3.24 10.52
N ASP A 83 9.24 -4.54 10.20
CA ASP A 83 10.46 -5.32 10.40
C ASP A 83 11.65 -4.80 9.57
N GLU A 84 11.36 -4.21 8.41
CA GLU A 84 12.40 -3.74 7.47
C GLU A 84 12.83 -2.28 7.65
N LEU A 85 11.92 -1.39 8.09
CA LEU A 85 12.09 0.07 8.11
C LEU A 85 11.87 0.69 9.50
N GLY A 86 11.22 -0.02 10.42
CA GLY A 86 10.76 0.50 11.71
C GLY A 86 9.39 1.17 11.64
N GLU A 87 8.62 1.04 12.73
CA GLU A 87 7.22 1.48 12.80
C GLU A 87 7.05 2.99 12.52
N ASP A 88 7.91 3.84 13.11
CA ASP A 88 7.84 5.29 12.94
C ASP A 88 7.93 5.70 11.46
N ARG A 89 8.85 5.08 10.71
CA ARG A 89 9.02 5.37 9.28
C ARG A 89 7.83 4.89 8.46
N VAL A 90 7.29 3.72 8.79
CA VAL A 90 6.09 3.18 8.11
C VAL A 90 4.88 4.06 8.38
N ARG A 91 4.72 4.60 9.60
CA ARG A 91 3.63 5.54 9.94
C ARG A 91 3.76 6.85 9.17
N GLU A 92 4.97 7.37 9.01
CA GLU A 92 5.23 8.57 8.20
C GLU A 92 4.83 8.34 6.74
N LEU A 93 5.34 7.27 6.13
CA LEU A 93 4.99 6.88 4.75
C LEU A 93 3.47 6.69 4.60
N PHE A 94 2.81 6.05 5.57
CA PHE A 94 1.36 5.86 5.52
C PHE A 94 0.60 7.18 5.42
N LYS A 95 0.95 8.18 6.24
CA LYS A 95 0.30 9.50 6.21
C LYS A 95 0.54 10.22 4.89
N GLU A 96 1.76 10.15 4.36
CA GLU A 96 2.08 10.72 3.04
C GLU A 96 1.25 10.08 1.93
N GLU A 97 1.13 8.75 1.95
CA GLU A 97 0.36 8.00 0.95
C GLU A 97 -1.15 8.22 1.08
N VAL A 98 -1.71 8.30 2.29
CA VAL A 98 -3.12 8.65 2.49
C VAL A 98 -3.43 10.03 1.93
N LYS A 99 -2.56 11.02 2.21
CA LYS A 99 -2.70 12.36 1.66
C LYS A 99 -2.66 12.35 0.14
N TYR A 100 -1.65 11.70 -0.45
CA TYR A 100 -1.54 11.57 -1.90
C TYR A 100 -2.77 10.90 -2.51
N PHE A 101 -3.23 9.80 -1.90
CA PHE A 101 -4.40 9.05 -2.35
C PHE A 101 -5.67 9.89 -2.30
N ASN A 102 -5.93 10.62 -1.22
CA ASN A 102 -7.09 11.50 -1.12
C ASN A 102 -7.08 12.66 -2.14
N GLU A 103 -5.90 13.17 -2.47
CA GLU A 103 -5.75 14.25 -3.46
C GLU A 103 -5.88 13.76 -4.91
N HIS A 104 -5.50 12.51 -5.19
CA HIS A 104 -5.32 12.01 -6.57
C HIS A 104 -6.17 10.80 -6.93
N ALA A 105 -6.91 10.20 -5.99
CA ALA A 105 -7.75 9.04 -6.23
C ALA A 105 -9.21 9.35 -5.94
N VAL A 106 -10.08 8.92 -6.86
CA VAL A 106 -11.53 8.86 -6.65
C VAL A 106 -11.90 7.42 -6.43
N ILE A 107 -12.45 7.16 -5.25
CA ILE A 107 -13.07 5.88 -4.93
C ILE A 107 -14.49 5.93 -5.49
N TYR A 108 -14.76 5.15 -6.53
CA TYR A 108 -16.10 4.87 -6.97
C TYR A 108 -16.64 3.73 -6.09
N PRO A 109 -17.70 3.97 -5.29
CA PRO A 109 -18.40 2.88 -4.64
C PRO A 109 -19.06 2.06 -5.74
N CYS A 110 -18.42 0.96 -6.14
CA CYS A 110 -19.02 0.05 -7.09
C CYS A 110 -19.89 -0.93 -6.31
N SER A 111 -21.20 -0.88 -6.57
CA SER A 111 -22.18 -1.85 -6.10
C SER A 111 -22.04 -3.19 -6.82
N VAL A 112 -20.81 -3.70 -6.99
CA VAL A 112 -20.62 -5.10 -7.37
C VAL A 112 -20.74 -5.87 -6.08
N VAL A 113 -21.96 -6.32 -5.80
CA VAL A 113 -22.26 -7.23 -4.71
C VAL A 113 -21.72 -8.59 -5.12
N GLY A 114 -20.66 -9.06 -4.47
CA GLY A 114 -20.23 -10.45 -4.59
C GLY A 114 -21.39 -11.39 -4.27
N SER A 115 -21.31 -12.68 -4.63
CA SER A 115 -22.38 -13.66 -4.35
C SER A 115 -22.79 -13.75 -2.86
N GLU A 116 -21.98 -13.18 -1.97
CA GLU A 116 -22.17 -13.16 -0.52
C GLU A 116 -22.44 -11.76 0.09
N GLY A 117 -22.63 -10.70 -0.72
CA GLY A 117 -22.99 -9.37 -0.18
C GLY A 117 -21.84 -8.35 -0.08
N GLU A 118 -20.61 -8.71 -0.45
CA GLU A 118 -19.44 -7.83 -0.34
C GLU A 118 -19.48 -6.69 -1.37
N LEU A 119 -19.21 -5.45 -0.93
CA LEU A 119 -19.09 -4.26 -1.78
C LEU A 119 -17.63 -4.04 -2.20
N TYR A 120 -17.33 -4.19 -3.48
CA TYR A 120 -16.00 -3.88 -4.02
C TYR A 120 -15.89 -2.41 -4.45
N HIS A 121 -14.88 -1.70 -3.96
CA HIS A 121 -14.60 -0.34 -4.42
C HIS A 121 -13.77 -0.38 -5.71
N THR A 122 -14.12 0.45 -6.69
CA THR A 122 -13.25 0.70 -7.84
C THR A 122 -12.54 2.02 -7.63
N VAL A 123 -11.20 1.99 -7.59
CA VAL A 123 -10.40 3.20 -7.46
C VAL A 123 -9.95 3.65 -8.84
N ALA A 124 -10.22 4.90 -9.20
CA ALA A 124 -9.63 5.54 -10.37
C ALA A 124 -8.81 6.75 -9.93
N TYR A 125 -7.62 6.91 -10.49
CA TYR A 125 -6.80 8.09 -10.25
C TYR A 125 -7.25 9.24 -11.16
N ILE A 126 -7.04 10.50 -10.76
CA ILE A 126 -7.28 11.72 -11.56
C ILE A 126 -5.95 12.25 -12.11
#